data_AF-A0A1S2P309-F1
#
_entry.id   AF-A0A1S2P309-F1
#
_cell.length_a   1.000
_cell.length_b   1.000
_cell.length_c   1.000
_cell.angle_alpha   90.00
_cell.angle_beta   90.00
_cell.angle_gamma   90.00
#
_symmetry.space_group_name_H-M   'P 1'
#
loop_
_entity.id
_entity.type
_entity.pdbx_description
1 polymer ?
#
loop_
_entity_poly.entity_id
_entity_poly.type
_entity_poly.pdbx_seq_one_letter_code
_entity_poly.pdbx_strand_id
1 'polypeptide(L)'
;MGKRQRDCVGCGAPVGFIDRQHCCRCTARMKDEATRASCPACGRSRVLQADTGRCITCSRTCASCGRPVRSPSASHCGICRRESARQAAKRLCPRCQRPGFLQTSTGWCGHCSRRRQTKQPPRECAGCGQVRRHAGHGLCSACWQKHPDRPFIAAENLASRLAEPVPWLGDFAGHLADRHCVSRACTMISTLGRLLNDEQPNHPQALLDRARRPGRSMGSLARALEAFLTQHGLALPTDQAQRLATGRRRRRIDAVPLPLRPPVQAFAESMLRARERARKAGTLPRTDSTIETALAIVRDLARFLTSTRNKQDWALTDVHDVEAFLATIPKARQRRLTVLRQYFRFARSRKIVLIDPTLGVKAKGPSGFSGTTVAVDQQRQLFRRWTTGTDAHPHEALLGLLALLHAASSSEVRLLRLDDLDPTNRTIRLGKRPHPVPMDPVSWSVLQRCLAHRADWGTDNPYVIVTRITKTGRAPASTAYVSHLLDPCGTPPRTLRSTRLADLVNTLDPKLVAAALGMDPEGVMIYLADHVDVGRLAQRRENAPGSGTA
;
A
#
# COMPACT_ATOMS: atom_id res chain seq x y z
N MET A 1 23.44 -44.41 33.24
CA MET A 1 23.09 -42.97 33.08
C MET A 1 23.78 -42.18 34.18
N GLY A 2 24.69 -41.27 33.85
CA GLY A 2 25.37 -40.45 34.86
C GLY A 2 24.41 -39.43 35.49
N LYS A 3 24.33 -39.37 36.81
CA LYS A 3 23.49 -38.40 37.55
C LYS A 3 23.89 -36.98 37.16
N ARG A 4 22.91 -36.14 36.80
CA ARG A 4 23.11 -34.69 36.57
C ARG A 4 23.58 -34.06 37.88
N GLN A 5 24.81 -33.57 37.91
CA GLN A 5 25.38 -32.93 39.10
C GLN A 5 25.14 -31.41 39.09
N ARG A 6 25.26 -30.76 37.92
CA ARG A 6 25.04 -29.32 37.72
C ARG A 6 24.81 -28.96 36.25
N ASP A 7 24.50 -27.70 35.99
CA ASP A 7 24.32 -27.16 34.63
C ASP A 7 25.57 -26.46 34.13
N CYS A 8 25.84 -26.63 32.83
CA CYS A 8 26.96 -26.01 32.14
C CYS A 8 26.79 -24.49 32.13
N VAL A 9 27.77 -23.75 32.64
CA VAL A 9 27.77 -22.27 32.68
C VAL A 9 27.60 -21.65 31.27
N GLY A 10 28.08 -22.33 30.21
CA GLY A 10 28.03 -21.80 28.85
C GLY A 10 26.74 -22.08 28.06
N CYS A 11 25.96 -23.10 28.41
CA CYS A 11 24.79 -23.50 27.60
C CYS A 11 23.62 -24.13 28.37
N GLY A 12 23.73 -24.27 29.70
CA GLY A 12 22.69 -24.87 30.54
C GLY A 12 22.54 -26.39 30.44
N ALA A 13 23.36 -27.07 29.62
CA ALA A 13 23.31 -28.53 29.49
C ALA A 13 23.87 -29.25 30.74
N PRO A 14 23.39 -30.45 31.10
CA PRO A 14 23.85 -31.16 32.29
C PRO A 14 25.33 -31.55 32.19
N VAL A 15 26.07 -31.38 33.30
CA VAL A 15 27.46 -31.79 33.47
C VAL A 15 27.53 -32.95 34.46
N GLY A 16 28.13 -34.06 34.04
CA GLY A 16 28.21 -35.31 34.81
C GLY A 16 29.49 -35.51 35.64
N PHE A 17 30.38 -34.51 35.71
CA PHE A 17 31.64 -34.56 36.45
C PHE A 17 31.66 -33.46 37.52
N ILE A 18 32.06 -33.82 38.76
CA ILE A 18 31.94 -32.97 39.95
C ILE A 18 32.79 -31.68 39.84
N ASP A 19 33.94 -31.75 39.15
CA ASP A 19 34.90 -30.64 39.07
C ASP A 19 34.88 -29.86 37.74
N ARG A 20 33.84 -30.05 36.91
CA ARG A 20 33.73 -29.33 35.62
C ARG A 20 32.60 -28.32 35.62
N GLN A 21 32.93 -27.08 35.26
CA GLN A 21 31.96 -26.00 35.08
C GLN A 21 31.32 -25.98 33.68
N HIS A 22 31.89 -26.72 32.72
CA HIS A 22 31.44 -26.77 31.33
C HIS A 22 31.21 -28.21 30.87
N CYS A 23 30.19 -28.41 30.03
CA CYS A 23 29.96 -29.69 29.38
C CYS A 23 31.03 -29.95 28.30
N CYS A 24 31.21 -31.21 27.89
CA CYS A 24 32.22 -31.60 26.90
C CYS A 24 32.15 -30.79 25.59
N ARG A 25 30.95 -30.38 25.16
CA ARG A 25 30.76 -29.52 23.99
C ARG A 25 31.27 -28.09 24.20
N CYS A 26 30.98 -27.49 25.35
CA CYS A 26 31.49 -26.15 25.68
C CYS A 26 33.01 -26.16 25.88
N THR A 27 33.56 -27.20 26.52
CA THR A 27 35.02 -27.36 26.64
C THR A 27 35.69 -27.54 25.27
N ALA A 28 35.10 -28.33 24.37
CA ALA A 28 35.61 -28.47 23.00
C ALA A 28 35.56 -27.13 22.26
N ARG A 29 34.46 -26.37 22.38
CA ARG A 29 34.33 -25.03 21.77
C ARG A 29 35.40 -24.07 22.29
N MET A 30 35.67 -24.05 23.59
CA MET A 30 36.71 -23.19 24.18
C MET A 30 38.12 -23.57 23.71
N LYS A 31 38.42 -24.86 23.59
CA LYS A 31 39.70 -25.32 23.00
C LYS A 31 39.82 -24.92 21.53
N ASP A 32 38.73 -25.03 20.77
CA ASP A 32 38.66 -24.60 19.37
C ASP A 32 38.82 -23.08 19.21
N GLU A 33 38.30 -22.28 20.14
CA GLU A 33 38.48 -20.83 20.14
C GLU A 33 39.91 -20.45 20.53
N ALA A 34 40.52 -21.13 21.51
CA ALA A 34 41.90 -20.89 21.93
C ALA A 34 42.94 -21.18 20.84
N THR A 35 42.64 -22.08 19.89
CA THR A 35 43.54 -22.38 18.75
C THR A 35 43.40 -21.40 17.59
N ARG A 36 42.43 -20.49 17.63
CA ARG A 36 42.18 -19.52 16.56
C ARG A 36 42.74 -18.16 16.96
N ALA A 37 43.49 -17.54 16.04
CA ALA A 37 43.93 -16.17 16.15
C ALA A 37 43.33 -15.32 15.03
N SER A 38 43.26 -14.00 15.23
CA SER A 38 42.78 -13.11 14.18
C SER A 38 43.79 -13.07 13.03
N CYS A 39 43.37 -13.46 11.82
CA CYS A 39 44.25 -13.43 10.66
C CYS A 39 44.54 -11.98 10.25
N PRO A 40 45.82 -11.54 10.17
CA PRO A 40 46.16 -10.14 9.87
C PRO A 40 45.69 -9.67 8.48
N ALA A 41 45.40 -10.59 7.56
CA ALA A 41 44.96 -10.24 6.20
C ALA A 41 43.43 -10.11 6.03
N CYS A 42 42.62 -10.84 6.81
CA CYS A 42 41.16 -10.81 6.66
C CYS A 42 40.39 -10.49 7.94
N GLY A 43 41.09 -10.34 9.07
CA GLY A 43 40.50 -10.01 10.38
C GLY A 43 39.61 -11.09 10.99
N ARG A 44 39.54 -12.29 10.39
CA ARG A 44 38.70 -13.39 10.88
C ARG A 44 39.48 -14.27 11.85
N SER A 45 38.85 -14.66 12.96
CA SER A 45 39.40 -15.63 13.91
C SER A 45 39.46 -17.03 13.29
N ARG A 46 40.68 -17.50 13.00
CA ARG A 46 40.97 -18.76 12.31
C ARG A 46 42.30 -19.35 12.81
N VAL A 47 42.51 -20.65 12.58
CA VAL A 47 43.83 -21.26 12.76
C VAL A 47 44.78 -20.67 11.72
N LEU A 48 45.92 -20.13 12.17
CA LEU A 48 46.94 -19.55 11.31
C LEU A 48 47.98 -20.61 10.95
N GLN A 49 48.50 -20.56 9.73
CA GLN A 49 49.59 -21.43 9.32
C GLN A 49 50.92 -20.87 9.88
N ALA A 50 51.76 -21.75 10.41
CA ALA A 50 53.02 -21.37 11.07
C ALA A 50 54.03 -20.71 10.11
N ASP A 51 53.99 -21.08 8.83
CA ASP A 51 54.89 -20.59 7.77
C ASP A 51 54.60 -19.14 7.33
N THR A 52 53.33 -18.75 7.33
CA THR A 52 52.87 -17.47 6.73
C THR A 52 52.23 -16.52 7.73
N GLY A 53 51.97 -16.98 8.98
CA GLY A 53 51.25 -16.21 9.99
C GLY A 53 49.82 -15.82 9.55
N ARG A 54 49.28 -16.46 8.52
CA ARG A 54 47.97 -16.16 7.91
C ARG A 54 47.10 -17.41 7.90
N CYS A 55 45.79 -17.22 7.81
CA CYS A 55 44.90 -18.38 7.65
C CYS A 55 45.10 -19.03 6.27
N ILE A 56 44.79 -20.32 6.14
CA ILE A 56 44.95 -21.11 4.91
C ILE A 56 44.32 -20.50 3.65
N THR A 57 43.29 -19.67 3.82
CA THR A 57 42.63 -18.97 2.70
C THR A 57 43.38 -17.71 2.26
N CYS A 58 44.13 -17.08 3.16
CA CYS A 58 44.87 -15.84 2.91
C CYS A 58 46.35 -16.07 2.62
N SER A 59 46.90 -17.24 2.97
CA SER A 59 48.28 -17.63 2.64
C SER A 59 48.45 -17.93 1.15
N ARG A 60 47.43 -18.50 0.51
CA ARG A 60 47.44 -18.80 -0.93
C ARG A 60 47.14 -17.55 -1.75
N THR A 61 48.13 -17.02 -2.46
CA THR A 61 47.98 -15.82 -3.28
C THR A 61 48.29 -16.08 -4.76
N CYS A 62 47.65 -15.31 -5.63
CA CYS A 62 47.80 -15.40 -7.07
C CYS A 62 49.13 -14.81 -7.49
N ALA A 63 49.93 -15.56 -8.26
CA ALA A 63 51.25 -15.12 -8.72
C ALA A 63 51.22 -13.77 -9.48
N SER A 64 50.17 -13.50 -10.28
CA SER A 64 50.09 -12.24 -11.06
C SER A 64 49.52 -11.03 -10.33
N CYS A 65 48.63 -11.20 -9.35
CA CYS A 65 47.88 -10.06 -8.77
C CYS A 65 47.81 -10.05 -7.24
N GLY A 66 48.46 -11.00 -6.57
CA GLY A 66 48.50 -11.11 -5.11
C GLY A 66 47.17 -11.47 -4.43
N ARG A 67 46.07 -11.64 -5.19
CA ARG A 67 44.74 -11.94 -4.62
C ARG A 67 44.65 -13.39 -4.10
N PRO A 68 43.82 -13.66 -3.08
CA PRO A 68 43.67 -15.00 -2.52
C PRO A 68 43.20 -16.05 -3.55
N VAL A 69 43.82 -17.23 -3.55
CA VAL A 69 43.45 -18.35 -4.42
C VAL A 69 42.77 -19.45 -3.61
N ARG A 70 41.57 -19.85 -4.05
CA ARG A 70 40.74 -20.82 -3.33
C ARG A 70 41.18 -22.28 -3.53
N SER A 71 41.77 -22.61 -4.69
CA SER A 71 42.20 -23.98 -4.99
C SER A 71 43.61 -24.25 -4.45
N PRO A 72 43.88 -25.40 -3.79
CA PRO A 72 45.21 -25.75 -3.28
C PRO A 72 46.31 -25.81 -4.34
N SER A 73 45.97 -26.24 -5.56
CA SER A 73 46.92 -26.48 -6.66
C SER A 73 47.03 -25.34 -7.67
N ALA A 74 46.30 -24.23 -7.49
CA ALA A 74 46.25 -23.17 -8.49
C ALA A 74 47.25 -22.05 -8.18
N SER A 75 48.16 -21.78 -9.11
CA SER A 75 49.09 -20.63 -9.06
C SER A 75 48.41 -19.29 -9.39
N HIS A 76 47.26 -19.31 -10.05
CA HIS A 76 46.53 -18.12 -10.52
C HIS A 76 45.06 -18.13 -10.09
N CYS A 77 44.53 -16.95 -9.73
CA CYS A 77 43.11 -16.77 -9.45
C CYS A 77 42.24 -16.94 -10.71
N GLY A 78 40.95 -17.25 -10.54
CA GLY A 78 40.04 -17.48 -11.65
C GLY A 78 39.80 -16.27 -12.57
N ILE A 79 40.16 -15.06 -12.14
CA ILE A 79 40.12 -13.86 -12.99
C ILE A 79 41.36 -13.81 -13.88
N CYS A 80 42.55 -13.82 -13.30
CA CYS A 80 43.82 -13.81 -14.05
C CYS A 80 43.93 -14.98 -15.02
N ARG A 81 43.45 -16.17 -14.64
CA ARG A 81 43.40 -17.33 -15.55
C ARG A 81 42.48 -17.09 -16.75
N ARG A 82 41.28 -16.54 -16.53
CA ARG A 82 40.35 -16.21 -17.62
C ARG A 82 40.88 -15.10 -18.51
N GLU A 83 41.55 -14.12 -17.92
CA GLU A 83 42.16 -13.01 -18.66
C GLU A 83 43.33 -13.47 -19.52
N SER A 84 44.22 -14.31 -18.97
CA SER A 84 45.30 -14.96 -19.72
C SER A 84 44.76 -15.82 -20.86
N ALA A 85 43.74 -16.65 -20.61
CA ALA A 85 43.10 -17.45 -21.65
C ALA A 85 42.43 -16.57 -22.73
N ARG A 86 41.78 -15.48 -22.32
CA ARG A 86 41.16 -14.51 -23.24
C ARG A 86 42.21 -13.78 -24.08
N GLN A 87 43.38 -13.50 -23.53
CA GLN A 87 44.48 -12.88 -24.25
C GLN A 87 45.15 -13.87 -25.22
N ALA A 88 45.37 -15.12 -24.80
CA ALA A 88 45.89 -16.19 -25.65
C ALA A 88 44.95 -16.54 -26.81
N ALA A 89 43.63 -16.39 -26.62
CA ALA A 89 42.63 -16.61 -27.66
C ALA A 89 42.54 -15.45 -28.69
N LYS A 90 43.22 -14.33 -28.49
CA LYS A 90 43.30 -13.25 -29.50
C LYS A 90 44.30 -13.65 -30.58
N ARG A 91 43.92 -13.46 -31.83
CA ARG A 91 44.82 -13.61 -32.99
C ARG A 91 45.06 -12.25 -33.62
N LEU A 92 46.20 -12.07 -34.28
CA LEU A 92 46.48 -10.86 -35.05
C LEU A 92 45.51 -10.78 -36.21
N CYS A 93 44.78 -9.66 -36.30
CA CYS A 93 43.87 -9.45 -37.42
C CYS A 93 44.65 -9.16 -38.70
N PRO A 94 44.42 -9.88 -39.80
CA PRO A 94 45.15 -9.67 -41.06
C PRO A 94 45.01 -8.24 -41.61
N ARG A 95 43.93 -7.53 -41.27
CA ARG A 95 43.59 -6.22 -41.83
C ARG A 95 44.14 -5.03 -41.04
N CYS A 96 44.22 -5.12 -39.72
CA CYS A 96 44.68 -4.01 -38.87
C CYS A 96 45.87 -4.37 -37.99
N GLN A 97 46.35 -5.61 -38.06
CA GLN A 97 47.43 -6.18 -37.26
C GLN A 97 47.26 -6.03 -35.73
N ARG A 98 46.05 -5.72 -35.26
CA ARG A 98 45.77 -5.64 -33.82
C ARG A 98 45.30 -7.00 -33.29
N PRO A 99 45.71 -7.40 -32.08
CA PRO A 99 45.23 -8.62 -31.45
C PRO A 99 43.75 -8.51 -31.12
N GLY A 100 42.93 -9.42 -31.66
CA GLY A 100 41.49 -9.44 -31.46
C GLY A 100 40.88 -10.81 -31.68
N PHE A 101 39.60 -10.96 -31.34
CA PHE A 101 38.82 -12.14 -31.67
C PHE A 101 38.38 -12.05 -33.13
N LEU A 102 38.88 -12.98 -33.94
CA LEU A 102 38.53 -13.05 -35.36
C LEU A 102 37.17 -13.74 -35.49
N GLN A 103 36.26 -13.15 -36.25
CA GLN A 103 34.99 -13.78 -36.56
C GLN A 103 35.22 -14.91 -37.57
N THR A 104 34.65 -16.08 -37.31
CA THR A 104 34.78 -17.27 -38.17
C THR A 104 34.30 -17.02 -39.60
N SER A 105 33.30 -16.15 -39.77
CA SER A 105 32.71 -15.82 -41.08
C SER A 105 33.53 -14.83 -41.93
N THR A 106 34.37 -13.99 -41.33
CA THR A 106 35.10 -12.92 -42.05
C THR A 106 36.61 -12.99 -41.90
N GLY A 107 37.13 -13.80 -40.98
CA GLY A 107 38.57 -13.86 -40.67
C GLY A 107 39.13 -12.57 -40.06
N TRP A 108 38.29 -11.56 -39.79
CA TRP A 108 38.69 -10.25 -39.31
C TRP A 108 38.22 -10.02 -37.88
N CYS A 109 38.89 -9.09 -37.17
CA CYS A 109 38.42 -8.68 -35.85
C CYS A 109 37.10 -7.91 -35.98
N GLY A 110 36.26 -7.95 -34.94
CA GLY A 110 34.95 -7.27 -34.96
C GLY A 110 34.98 -5.77 -35.30
N HIS A 111 36.12 -5.09 -35.15
CA HIS A 111 36.30 -3.70 -35.60
C HIS A 111 36.41 -3.58 -37.13
N CYS A 112 37.08 -4.54 -37.77
CA CYS A 112 37.29 -4.61 -39.21
C CYS A 112 36.10 -5.25 -39.94
N SER A 113 35.36 -6.15 -39.29
CA SER A 113 34.18 -6.81 -39.87
C SER A 113 32.96 -5.88 -39.97
N ARG A 114 32.89 -4.82 -39.17
CA ARG A 114 31.80 -3.82 -39.25
C ARG A 114 32.24 -2.66 -40.13
N ARG A 115 31.54 -2.41 -41.25
CA ARG A 115 31.63 -1.10 -41.93
C ARG A 115 31.29 -0.02 -40.90
N ARG A 116 32.22 0.89 -40.61
CA ARG A 116 31.87 2.10 -39.82
C ARG A 116 30.83 2.86 -40.62
N GLN A 117 29.60 2.90 -40.14
CA GLN A 117 28.68 3.95 -40.56
C GLN A 117 29.36 5.29 -40.26
N THR A 118 29.55 6.12 -41.28
CA THR A 118 30.04 7.48 -41.13
C THR A 118 29.08 8.19 -40.18
N LYS A 119 29.63 8.72 -39.07
CA LYS A 119 28.83 9.46 -38.09
C LYS A 119 28.26 10.67 -38.81
N GLN A 120 26.94 10.80 -38.87
CA GLN A 120 26.31 11.98 -39.45
C GLN A 120 26.82 13.25 -38.74
N PRO A 121 27.13 14.33 -39.48
CA PRO A 121 27.60 15.58 -38.88
C PRO A 121 26.51 16.16 -37.96
N PRO A 122 26.90 16.86 -36.88
CA PRO A 122 25.93 17.58 -36.05
C PRO A 122 25.22 18.63 -36.90
N ARG A 123 23.92 18.82 -36.66
CA ARG A 123 23.03 19.73 -37.38
C ARG A 123 22.25 20.55 -36.36
N GLU A 124 21.66 21.66 -36.79
CA GLU A 124 20.79 22.46 -35.92
C GLU A 124 19.52 21.67 -35.57
N CYS A 125 19.27 21.53 -34.27
CA CYS A 125 18.11 20.83 -33.76
C CYS A 125 16.85 21.67 -33.97
N ALA A 126 15.87 21.14 -34.71
CA ALA A 126 14.61 21.84 -34.99
C ALA A 126 13.82 22.27 -33.74
N GLY A 127 14.04 21.61 -32.59
CA GLY A 127 13.34 21.92 -31.34
C GLY A 127 14.06 22.86 -30.38
N CYS A 128 15.38 23.06 -30.51
CA CYS A 128 16.12 23.94 -29.59
C CYS A 128 17.16 24.84 -30.26
N GLY A 129 17.31 24.78 -31.58
CA GLY A 129 18.28 25.54 -32.37
C GLY A 129 19.74 25.14 -32.17
N GLN A 130 20.06 24.31 -31.17
CA GLN A 130 21.44 23.96 -30.86
C GLN A 130 22.02 22.96 -31.88
N VAL A 131 23.26 23.21 -32.33
CA VAL A 131 24.01 22.29 -33.20
C VAL A 131 24.36 21.03 -32.42
N ARG A 132 23.61 19.96 -32.67
CA ARG A 132 23.74 18.69 -31.95
C ARG A 132 23.57 17.53 -32.91
N ARG A 133 23.90 16.33 -32.45
CA ARG A 133 23.58 15.11 -33.21
C ARG A 133 22.09 14.83 -33.10
N HIS A 134 21.46 14.57 -34.25
CA HIS A 134 20.05 14.26 -34.31
C HIS A 134 19.80 12.80 -33.90
N ALA A 135 18.74 12.59 -33.13
CA ALA A 135 18.28 11.27 -32.71
C ALA A 135 17.08 10.79 -33.53
N GLY A 136 16.26 11.71 -34.06
CA GLY A 136 15.10 11.45 -34.92
C GLY A 136 14.42 12.76 -35.31
N HIS A 137 13.76 12.82 -36.49
CA HIS A 137 13.00 13.98 -36.99
C HIS A 137 13.70 15.34 -36.92
N GLY A 138 15.01 15.40 -37.17
CA GLY A 138 15.73 16.68 -37.07
C GLY A 138 15.95 17.18 -35.65
N LEU A 139 15.66 16.37 -34.62
CA LEU A 139 15.75 16.75 -33.22
C LEU A 139 16.98 16.13 -32.55
N CYS A 140 17.64 16.89 -31.68
CA CYS A 140 18.66 16.36 -30.80
C CYS A 140 18.06 15.35 -29.82
N SER A 141 18.90 14.48 -29.24
CA SER A 141 18.44 13.45 -28.28
C SER A 141 17.57 14.02 -27.15
N ALA A 142 17.94 15.17 -26.57
CA ALA A 142 17.18 15.76 -25.47
C ALA A 142 15.77 16.22 -25.90
N CYS A 143 15.64 16.87 -27.06
CA CYS A 143 14.36 17.29 -27.63
C CYS A 143 13.53 16.08 -28.06
N TRP A 144 14.15 15.10 -28.70
CA TRP A 144 13.50 13.85 -29.10
C TRP A 144 12.91 13.09 -27.91
N GLN A 145 13.63 13.01 -26.78
CA GLN A 145 13.14 12.31 -25.59
C GLN A 145 11.88 12.97 -25.00
N LYS A 146 11.64 14.26 -25.26
CA LYS A 146 10.49 15.04 -24.81
C LYS A 146 9.38 15.15 -25.86
N HIS A 147 9.60 14.67 -27.08
CA HIS A 147 8.68 14.87 -28.20
C HIS A 147 7.35 14.13 -27.98
N PRO A 148 6.19 14.80 -28.13
CA PRO A 148 4.88 14.20 -27.84
C PRO A 148 4.56 13.01 -28.74
N ASP A 149 5.03 13.01 -30.00
CA ASP A 149 4.71 11.92 -30.95
C ASP A 149 5.51 10.64 -30.72
N ARG A 150 6.52 10.69 -29.85
CA ARG A 150 7.44 9.58 -29.64
C ARG A 150 6.77 8.27 -29.16
N PRO A 151 5.72 8.28 -28.32
CA PRO A 151 4.97 7.07 -28.00
C PRO A 151 4.28 6.46 -29.22
N PHE A 152 3.68 7.27 -30.09
CA PHE A 152 3.02 6.80 -31.32
C PHE A 152 4.04 6.16 -32.27
N ILE A 153 5.16 6.84 -32.51
CA ILE A 153 6.26 6.31 -33.34
C ILE A 153 6.83 5.03 -32.73
N ALA A 154 6.93 4.93 -31.39
CA ALA A 154 7.37 3.70 -30.73
C ALA A 154 6.38 2.55 -30.89
N ALA A 155 5.07 2.84 -30.92
CA ALA A 155 4.01 1.86 -31.15
C ALA A 155 3.95 1.41 -32.61
N GLU A 156 4.08 2.32 -33.58
CA GLU A 156 4.18 2.00 -35.00
C GLU A 156 5.39 1.12 -35.30
N ASN A 157 6.57 1.49 -34.79
CA ASN A 157 7.78 0.66 -34.91
C ASN A 157 7.65 -0.69 -34.19
N LEU A 158 6.78 -0.80 -33.19
CA LEU A 158 6.47 -2.10 -32.58
C LEU A 158 5.54 -2.90 -33.49
N ALA A 159 4.45 -2.30 -33.96
CA ALA A 159 3.49 -2.91 -34.87
C ALA A 159 4.17 -3.47 -36.12
N SER A 160 5.09 -2.71 -36.72
CA SER A 160 5.82 -3.11 -37.94
C SER A 160 6.77 -4.31 -37.75
N ARG A 161 7.07 -4.69 -36.50
CA ARG A 161 7.94 -5.83 -36.16
C ARG A 161 7.19 -7.05 -35.66
N LEU A 162 5.90 -6.92 -35.33
CA LEU A 162 5.10 -8.04 -34.86
C LEU A 162 4.66 -8.90 -36.05
N ALA A 163 4.74 -10.22 -35.88
CA ALA A 163 4.26 -11.16 -36.90
C ALA A 163 2.74 -11.13 -37.05
N GLU A 164 2.03 -10.94 -35.94
CA GLU A 164 0.57 -10.78 -35.89
C GLU A 164 0.22 -9.32 -35.58
N PRO A 165 -0.72 -8.71 -36.33
CA PRO A 165 -1.16 -7.35 -36.07
C PRO A 165 -1.92 -7.28 -34.74
N VAL A 166 -1.66 -6.22 -33.96
CA VAL A 166 -2.38 -5.90 -32.72
C VAL A 166 -3.20 -4.63 -32.97
N PRO A 167 -4.48 -4.73 -33.35
CA PRO A 167 -5.24 -3.59 -33.89
C PRO A 167 -5.36 -2.41 -32.92
N TRP A 168 -5.45 -2.71 -31.62
CA TRP A 168 -5.63 -1.71 -30.56
C TRP A 168 -4.31 -1.03 -30.13
N LEU A 169 -3.15 -1.41 -30.69
CA LEU A 169 -1.84 -0.91 -30.22
C LEU A 169 -1.67 0.60 -30.44
N GLY A 170 -2.20 1.14 -31.54
CA GLY A 170 -2.21 2.58 -31.83
C GLY A 170 -3.03 3.36 -30.80
N ASP A 171 -4.26 2.92 -30.56
CA ASP A 171 -5.17 3.52 -29.57
C ASP A 171 -4.59 3.44 -28.16
N PHE A 172 -3.90 2.33 -27.83
CA PHE A 172 -3.20 2.21 -26.56
C PHE A 172 -2.03 3.20 -26.44
N ALA A 173 -1.31 3.49 -27.53
CA ALA A 173 -0.26 4.51 -27.52
C ALA A 173 -0.83 5.91 -27.25
N GLY A 174 -1.96 6.25 -27.88
CA GLY A 174 -2.73 7.47 -27.58
C GLY A 174 -3.17 7.51 -26.11
N HIS A 175 -3.74 6.41 -25.61
CA HIS A 175 -4.16 6.29 -24.22
C HIS A 175 -3.01 6.57 -23.23
N LEU A 176 -1.80 6.08 -23.54
CA LEU A 176 -0.60 6.31 -22.73
C LEU A 176 -0.08 7.75 -22.86
N ALA A 177 -0.11 8.34 -24.05
CA ALA A 177 0.38 9.69 -24.31
C ALA A 177 -0.43 10.74 -23.53
N ASP A 178 -1.76 10.58 -23.46
CA ASP A 178 -2.62 11.51 -22.70
C ASP A 178 -2.35 11.48 -21.20
N ARG A 179 -2.00 10.30 -20.66
CA ARG A 179 -2.04 10.03 -19.21
C ARG A 179 -0.66 9.95 -18.57
N HIS A 180 0.40 9.85 -19.37
CA HIS A 180 1.76 9.66 -18.89
C HIS A 180 2.76 10.56 -19.62
N CYS A 181 3.84 10.93 -18.91
CA CYS A 181 4.94 11.60 -19.59
C CYS A 181 5.55 10.69 -20.68
N VAL A 182 6.05 11.30 -21.75
CA VAL A 182 6.60 10.62 -22.94
C VAL A 182 7.50 9.44 -22.59
N SER A 183 8.50 9.65 -21.71
CA SER A 183 9.44 8.60 -21.32
C SER A 183 8.76 7.40 -20.67
N ARG A 184 7.72 7.61 -19.87
CA ARG A 184 6.97 6.55 -19.19
C ARG A 184 6.08 5.80 -20.18
N ALA A 185 5.42 6.51 -21.09
CA ALA A 185 4.64 5.89 -22.17
C ALA A 185 5.53 4.99 -23.05
N CYS A 186 6.68 5.50 -23.52
CA CYS A 186 7.63 4.70 -24.32
C CYS A 186 8.16 3.48 -23.55
N THR A 187 8.40 3.61 -22.23
CA THR A 187 8.84 2.48 -21.39
C THR A 187 7.77 1.40 -21.29
N MET A 188 6.49 1.80 -21.18
CA MET A 188 5.36 0.87 -21.18
C MET A 188 5.21 0.17 -22.53
N ILE A 189 5.28 0.90 -23.64
CA ILE A 189 5.26 0.33 -25.00
C ILE A 189 6.43 -0.65 -25.23
N SER A 190 7.64 -0.28 -24.80
CA SER A 190 8.81 -1.17 -24.90
C SER A 190 8.66 -2.43 -24.06
N THR A 191 7.98 -2.33 -22.91
CA THR A 191 7.70 -3.49 -22.06
C THR A 191 6.58 -4.35 -22.63
N LEU A 192 5.56 -3.73 -23.22
CA LEU A 192 4.50 -4.41 -23.95
C LEU A 192 5.06 -5.20 -25.14
N GLY A 193 5.95 -4.59 -25.93
CA GLY A 193 6.58 -5.25 -27.07
C GLY A 193 7.42 -6.47 -26.69
N ARG A 194 8.02 -6.49 -25.49
CA ARG A 194 8.66 -7.70 -24.97
C ARG A 194 7.66 -8.82 -24.72
N LEU A 195 6.50 -8.50 -24.13
CA LEU A 195 5.44 -9.49 -23.92
C LEU A 195 4.85 -9.98 -25.25
N LEU A 196 4.58 -9.08 -26.19
CA LEU A 196 3.99 -9.47 -27.47
C LEU A 196 4.90 -10.36 -28.34
N ASN A 197 6.22 -10.31 -28.11
CA ASN A 197 7.21 -11.14 -28.80
C ASN A 197 7.48 -12.50 -28.12
N ASP A 198 6.90 -12.76 -26.94
CA ASP A 198 7.02 -14.10 -26.34
C ASP A 198 6.13 -15.10 -27.11
N GLU A 199 6.45 -16.40 -27.06
CA GLU A 199 5.71 -17.49 -27.75
C GLU A 199 4.29 -17.75 -27.19
N GLN A 200 3.74 -16.86 -26.37
CA GLN A 200 2.43 -17.03 -25.74
C GLN A 200 1.34 -16.24 -26.47
N PRO A 201 0.07 -16.71 -26.43
CA PRO A 201 -1.05 -16.02 -27.07
C PRO A 201 -1.16 -14.54 -26.67
N ASN A 202 -1.41 -13.70 -27.67
CA ASN A 202 -1.54 -12.24 -27.54
C ASN A 202 -2.98 -11.78 -27.27
N HIS A 203 -3.86 -12.69 -26.84
CA HIS A 203 -5.22 -12.35 -26.43
C HIS A 203 -5.19 -11.30 -25.28
N PRO A 204 -6.00 -10.23 -25.35
CA PRO A 204 -5.94 -9.11 -24.40
C PRO A 204 -5.95 -9.51 -22.92
N GLN A 205 -6.82 -10.45 -22.53
CA GLN A 205 -6.87 -10.96 -21.15
C GLN A 205 -5.57 -11.66 -20.73
N ALA A 206 -5.01 -12.51 -21.60
CA ALA A 206 -3.78 -13.25 -21.31
C ALA A 206 -2.58 -12.30 -21.20
N LEU A 207 -2.52 -11.31 -22.09
CA LEU A 207 -1.51 -10.26 -22.08
C LEU A 207 -1.59 -9.40 -20.81
N LEU A 208 -2.80 -9.04 -20.39
CA LEU A 208 -3.03 -8.33 -19.14
C LEU A 208 -2.51 -9.13 -17.94
N ASP A 209 -2.84 -10.43 -17.86
CA ASP A 209 -2.39 -11.27 -16.76
C ASP A 209 -0.86 -11.48 -16.74
N ARG A 210 -0.23 -11.62 -17.91
CA ARG A 210 1.24 -11.70 -18.06
C ARG A 210 1.96 -10.40 -17.72
N ALA A 211 1.34 -9.26 -18.00
CA ALA A 211 1.92 -7.95 -17.66
C ALA A 211 2.01 -7.71 -16.13
N ARG A 212 1.30 -8.52 -15.33
CA ARG A 212 1.23 -8.36 -13.87
C ARG A 212 2.56 -8.73 -13.23
N ARG A 213 3.02 -7.87 -12.34
CA ARG A 213 4.15 -8.18 -11.46
C ARG A 213 3.67 -8.93 -10.21
N PRO A 214 4.47 -9.88 -9.68
CA PRO A 214 4.19 -10.48 -8.39
C PRO A 214 4.27 -9.42 -7.27
N GLY A 215 3.42 -9.57 -6.25
CA GLY A 215 3.43 -8.71 -5.06
C GLY A 215 2.24 -7.75 -4.95
N ARG A 216 2.42 -6.66 -4.19
CA ARG A 216 1.33 -5.74 -3.79
C ARG A 216 0.83 -4.87 -4.94
N SER A 217 1.67 -4.60 -5.94
CA SER A 217 1.29 -3.82 -7.12
C SER A 217 1.36 -4.71 -8.34
N MET A 218 0.31 -4.70 -9.17
CA MET A 218 0.32 -5.37 -10.48
C MET A 218 1.31 -4.72 -11.47
N GLY A 219 1.93 -3.59 -11.12
CA GLY A 219 2.83 -2.85 -12.02
C GLY A 219 2.12 -1.69 -12.72
N SER A 220 2.91 -0.85 -13.39
CA SER A 220 2.37 0.31 -14.11
C SER A 220 1.79 -0.07 -15.46
N LEU A 221 2.44 -0.97 -16.21
CA LEU A 221 1.95 -1.47 -17.49
C LEU A 221 0.63 -2.22 -17.33
N ALA A 222 0.56 -3.20 -16.41
CA ALA A 222 -0.67 -3.95 -16.18
C ALA A 222 -1.85 -3.06 -15.77
N ARG A 223 -1.62 -1.98 -14.99
CA ARG A 223 -2.68 -1.02 -14.67
C ARG A 223 -3.16 -0.23 -15.87
N ALA A 224 -2.25 0.20 -16.74
CA ALA A 224 -2.61 0.91 -17.96
C ALA A 224 -3.36 -0.01 -18.92
N LEU A 225 -2.91 -1.26 -19.09
CA LEU A 225 -3.60 -2.28 -19.87
C LEU A 225 -4.97 -2.61 -19.27
N GLU A 226 -5.09 -2.80 -17.96
CA GLU A 226 -6.40 -3.05 -17.32
C GLU A 226 -7.36 -1.89 -17.60
N ALA A 227 -6.93 -0.64 -17.39
CA ALA A 227 -7.76 0.53 -17.64
C ALA A 227 -8.19 0.64 -19.11
N PHE A 228 -7.24 0.47 -20.04
CA PHE A 228 -7.51 0.56 -21.47
C PHE A 228 -8.40 -0.59 -21.97
N LEU A 229 -8.03 -1.84 -21.69
CA LEU A 229 -8.73 -3.02 -22.21
C LEU A 229 -10.13 -3.17 -21.62
N THR A 230 -10.33 -2.87 -20.33
CA THR A 230 -11.68 -2.89 -19.72
C THR A 230 -12.56 -1.77 -20.26
N GLN A 231 -11.99 -0.59 -20.54
CA GLN A 231 -12.74 0.52 -21.16
C GLN A 231 -13.21 0.19 -22.58
N HIS A 232 -12.43 -0.58 -23.34
CA HIS A 232 -12.76 -0.97 -24.71
C HIS A 232 -13.47 -2.33 -24.79
N GLY A 233 -13.86 -2.93 -23.66
CA GLY A 233 -14.55 -4.23 -23.63
C GLY A 233 -13.68 -5.42 -24.06
N LEU A 234 -12.36 -5.26 -24.13
CA LEU A 234 -11.40 -6.27 -24.59
C LEU A 234 -10.94 -7.22 -23.48
N ALA A 235 -11.09 -6.85 -22.21
CA ALA A 235 -10.71 -7.68 -21.07
C ALA A 235 -11.61 -7.44 -19.85
N LEU A 236 -11.64 -8.42 -18.94
CA LEU A 236 -12.31 -8.29 -17.65
C LEU A 236 -11.36 -7.65 -16.62
N PRO A 237 -11.89 -6.90 -15.63
CA PRO A 237 -11.09 -6.37 -14.53
C PRO A 237 -10.36 -7.47 -13.76
N THR A 238 -9.16 -7.18 -13.29
CA THR A 238 -8.35 -8.15 -12.55
C THR A 238 -8.84 -8.34 -11.10
N ASP A 239 -8.47 -9.47 -10.51
CA ASP A 239 -8.73 -9.82 -9.10
C ASP A 239 -7.85 -9.04 -8.09
N GLN A 240 -7.23 -7.93 -8.49
CA GLN A 240 -6.20 -7.24 -7.69
C GLN A 240 -6.71 -6.79 -6.31
N ALA A 241 -7.95 -6.30 -6.22
CA ALA A 241 -8.54 -5.91 -4.94
C ALA A 241 -8.67 -7.10 -3.98
N GLN A 242 -9.08 -8.26 -4.50
CA GLN A 242 -9.20 -9.50 -3.74
C GLN A 242 -7.83 -10.03 -3.31
N ARG A 243 -6.82 -10.03 -4.19
CA ARG A 243 -5.44 -10.39 -3.83
C ARG A 243 -4.88 -9.51 -2.73
N LEU A 244 -5.08 -8.19 -2.83
CA LEU A 244 -4.66 -7.23 -1.80
C LEU A 244 -5.34 -7.50 -0.46
N ALA A 245 -6.64 -7.80 -0.47
CA ALA A 245 -7.38 -8.15 0.74
C ALA A 245 -6.87 -9.46 1.35
N THR A 246 -6.62 -10.49 0.53
CA THR A 246 -6.00 -11.75 0.95
C THR A 246 -4.63 -11.52 1.60
N GLY A 247 -3.75 -10.74 0.96
CA GLY A 247 -2.43 -10.40 1.51
C GLY A 247 -2.50 -9.58 2.81
N ARG A 248 -3.50 -8.70 2.98
CA ARG A 248 -3.74 -8.00 4.26
C ARG A 248 -4.17 -8.97 5.36
N ARG A 249 -5.14 -9.84 5.08
CA ARG A 249 -5.60 -10.87 6.04
C ARG A 249 -4.45 -11.78 6.45
N ARG A 250 -3.67 -12.28 5.48
CA ARG A 250 -2.54 -13.17 5.74
C ARG A 250 -1.51 -12.52 6.67
N ARG A 251 -1.15 -11.25 6.42
CA ARG A 251 -0.27 -10.48 7.33
C ARG A 251 -0.83 -10.33 8.74
N ARG A 252 -2.15 -10.21 8.92
CA ARG A 252 -2.75 -10.18 10.28
C ARG A 252 -2.61 -11.51 10.99
N ILE A 253 -2.79 -12.62 10.26
CA ILE A 253 -2.65 -14.00 10.78
C ILE A 253 -1.19 -14.31 11.10
N ASP A 254 -0.25 -14.02 10.21
CA ASP A 254 1.18 -14.29 10.41
C ASP A 254 1.75 -13.51 11.61
N ALA A 255 1.16 -12.35 11.90
CA ALA A 255 1.51 -11.50 13.03
C ALA A 255 1.00 -12.01 14.40
N VAL A 256 0.21 -13.09 14.42
CA VAL A 256 -0.23 -13.81 15.64
C VAL A 256 0.94 -14.68 16.14
N PRO A 257 1.19 -14.74 17.47
CA PRO A 257 2.16 -15.68 18.06
C PRO A 257 1.93 -17.11 17.58
N LEU A 258 3.02 -17.85 17.34
CA LEU A 258 2.99 -19.19 16.73
C LEU A 258 1.98 -20.15 17.38
N PRO A 259 1.94 -20.31 18.72
CA PRO A 259 1.01 -21.25 19.37
C PRO A 259 -0.47 -20.91 19.16
N LEU A 260 -0.80 -19.63 19.09
CA LEU A 260 -2.18 -19.14 19.00
C LEU A 260 -2.67 -18.97 17.55
N ARG A 261 -1.79 -19.10 16.55
CA ARG A 261 -2.08 -18.80 15.15
C ARG A 261 -3.09 -19.74 14.47
N PRO A 262 -3.04 -21.07 14.63
CA PRO A 262 -3.92 -21.97 13.88
C PRO A 262 -5.43 -21.70 14.12
N PRO A 263 -5.89 -21.47 15.38
CA PRO A 263 -7.28 -21.05 15.64
C PRO A 263 -7.69 -19.74 14.96
N VAL A 264 -6.78 -18.76 14.88
CA VAL A 264 -7.05 -17.49 14.20
C VAL A 264 -7.16 -17.66 12.68
N GLN A 265 -6.36 -18.56 12.09
CA GLN A 265 -6.50 -18.93 10.68
C GLN A 265 -7.86 -19.58 10.42
N ALA A 266 -8.26 -20.55 11.24
CA ALA A 266 -9.57 -21.21 11.14
C ALA A 266 -10.74 -20.23 11.33
N PHE A 267 -10.59 -19.25 12.21
CA PHE A 267 -11.57 -18.16 12.37
C PHE A 267 -11.69 -17.29 11.11
N ALA A 268 -10.55 -16.94 10.48
CA ALA A 268 -10.55 -16.18 9.23
C ALA A 268 -11.31 -16.91 8.11
N GLU A 269 -11.11 -18.22 7.99
CA GLU A 269 -11.83 -19.07 7.03
C GLU A 269 -13.33 -19.12 7.33
N SER A 270 -13.71 -19.27 8.61
CA SER A 270 -15.10 -19.22 9.05
C SER A 270 -15.79 -17.91 8.65
N MET A 271 -15.12 -16.76 8.82
CA MET A 271 -15.65 -15.46 8.40
C MET A 271 -15.84 -15.37 6.88
N LEU A 272 -14.94 -15.94 6.09
CA LEU A 272 -15.06 -15.98 4.62
C LEU A 272 -16.22 -16.89 4.18
N ARG A 273 -16.39 -18.06 4.80
CA ARG A 273 -17.55 -18.93 4.54
C ARG A 273 -18.86 -18.25 4.91
N ALA A 274 -18.90 -17.51 6.02
CA ALA A 274 -20.08 -16.74 6.41
C ALA A 274 -20.38 -15.59 5.42
N ARG A 275 -19.35 -14.92 4.88
CA ARG A 275 -19.51 -13.93 3.81
C ARG A 275 -20.11 -14.55 2.56
N GLU A 276 -19.64 -15.73 2.19
CA GLU A 276 -20.14 -16.43 1.00
C GLU A 276 -21.58 -16.90 1.15
N ARG A 277 -21.94 -17.43 2.33
CA ARG A 277 -23.35 -17.74 2.66
C ARG A 277 -24.24 -16.50 2.57
N ALA A 278 -23.78 -15.35 3.09
CA ALA A 278 -24.55 -14.11 3.02
C ALA A 278 -24.82 -13.68 1.57
N ARG A 279 -23.82 -13.79 0.69
CA ARG A 279 -23.98 -13.52 -0.76
C ARG A 279 -25.01 -14.44 -1.39
N LYS A 280 -24.92 -15.76 -1.13
CA LYS A 280 -25.87 -16.74 -1.67
C LYS A 280 -27.30 -16.50 -1.17
N ALA A 281 -27.46 -16.03 0.06
CA ALA A 281 -28.75 -15.70 0.65
C ALA A 281 -29.28 -14.31 0.24
N GLY A 282 -28.59 -13.56 -0.62
CA GLY A 282 -29.00 -12.20 -1.01
C GLY A 282 -28.92 -11.16 0.14
N THR A 283 -28.23 -11.49 1.24
CA THR A 283 -28.08 -10.61 2.40
C THR A 283 -26.75 -9.83 2.35
N LEU A 284 -26.60 -8.81 3.20
CA LEU A 284 -25.40 -7.95 3.24
C LEU A 284 -24.13 -8.73 3.67
N PRO A 285 -23.18 -8.97 2.75
CA PRO A 285 -21.97 -9.72 3.08
C PRO A 285 -20.94 -8.83 3.81
N ARG A 286 -20.16 -9.43 4.71
CA ARG A 286 -19.07 -8.72 5.40
C ARG A 286 -18.04 -8.17 4.41
N THR A 287 -17.64 -6.91 4.62
CA THR A 287 -16.57 -6.28 3.83
C THR A 287 -15.19 -6.82 4.21
N ASP A 288 -14.21 -6.68 3.31
CA ASP A 288 -12.82 -7.05 3.59
C ASP A 288 -12.22 -6.27 4.78
N SER A 289 -12.60 -5.00 4.95
CA SER A 289 -12.19 -4.18 6.10
C SER A 289 -12.77 -4.67 7.43
N THR A 290 -14.00 -5.20 7.42
CA THR A 290 -14.64 -5.78 8.61
C THR A 290 -13.89 -7.03 9.05
N ILE A 291 -13.56 -7.92 8.11
CA ILE A 291 -12.78 -9.14 8.40
C ILE A 291 -11.38 -8.77 8.87
N GLU A 292 -10.71 -7.82 8.20
CA GLU A 292 -9.37 -7.36 8.60
C GLU A 292 -9.37 -6.76 10.01
N THR A 293 -10.37 -5.95 10.35
CA THR A 293 -10.56 -5.40 11.70
C THR A 293 -10.67 -6.52 12.73
N ALA A 294 -11.50 -7.53 12.46
CA ALA A 294 -11.74 -8.62 13.39
C ALA A 294 -10.44 -9.38 13.66
N LEU A 295 -9.71 -9.74 12.60
CA LEU A 295 -8.40 -10.40 12.71
C LEU A 295 -7.36 -9.55 13.44
N ALA A 296 -7.37 -8.23 13.24
CA ALA A 296 -6.46 -7.34 13.96
C ALA A 296 -6.73 -7.35 15.47
N ILE A 297 -8.00 -7.29 15.89
CA ILE A 297 -8.38 -7.33 17.31
C ILE A 297 -8.01 -8.67 17.94
N VAL A 298 -8.30 -9.80 17.29
CA VAL A 298 -7.95 -11.14 17.81
C VAL A 298 -6.42 -11.32 17.87
N ARG A 299 -5.68 -10.83 16.87
CA ARG A 299 -4.21 -10.80 16.90
C ARG A 299 -3.69 -9.97 18.08
N ASP A 300 -4.28 -8.81 18.34
CA ASP A 300 -3.85 -7.95 19.43
C ASP A 300 -4.11 -8.59 20.79
N LEU A 301 -5.25 -9.29 20.95
CA LEU A 301 -5.49 -10.13 22.13
C LEU A 301 -4.45 -11.24 22.24
N ALA A 302 -4.18 -11.99 21.17
CA ALA A 302 -3.19 -13.07 21.19
C ALA A 302 -1.80 -12.58 21.64
N ARG A 303 -1.38 -11.41 21.15
CA ARG A 303 -0.13 -10.76 21.56
C ARG A 303 -0.16 -10.37 23.04
N PHE A 304 -1.26 -9.79 23.51
CA PHE A 304 -1.45 -9.45 24.92
C PHE A 304 -1.36 -10.69 25.82
N LEU A 305 -2.03 -11.79 25.45
CA LEU A 305 -1.99 -13.05 26.18
C LEU A 305 -0.55 -13.59 26.29
N THR A 306 0.20 -13.61 25.19
CA THR A 306 1.57 -14.12 25.22
C THR A 306 2.55 -13.21 25.93
N SER A 307 2.43 -11.89 25.77
CA SER A 307 3.42 -10.92 26.27
C SER A 307 3.15 -10.45 27.69
N THR A 308 1.87 -10.31 28.07
CA THR A 308 1.47 -9.73 29.36
C THR A 308 0.95 -10.78 30.33
N ARG A 309 0.33 -11.86 29.83
CA ARG A 309 -0.26 -12.93 30.66
C ARG A 309 0.53 -14.24 30.64
N ASN A 310 1.57 -14.33 29.79
CA ASN A 310 2.36 -15.54 29.55
C ASN A 310 1.52 -16.78 29.18
N LYS A 311 0.38 -16.58 28.50
CA LYS A 311 -0.51 -17.66 28.06
C LYS A 311 -0.24 -18.00 26.60
N GLN A 312 0.09 -19.27 26.33
CA GLN A 312 0.41 -19.77 24.99
C GLN A 312 -0.72 -20.60 24.35
N ASP A 313 -1.84 -20.77 25.04
CA ASP A 313 -3.01 -21.49 24.54
C ASP A 313 -4.29 -20.69 24.79
N TRP A 314 -5.21 -20.71 23.84
CA TRP A 314 -6.53 -20.11 23.96
C TRP A 314 -7.36 -20.77 25.07
N ALA A 315 -7.17 -22.06 25.33
CA ALA A 315 -7.84 -22.78 26.40
C ALA A 315 -7.56 -22.20 27.80
N LEU A 316 -6.43 -21.52 27.96
CA LEU A 316 -6.03 -20.87 29.23
C LEU A 316 -6.63 -19.47 29.40
N THR A 317 -7.33 -18.95 28.38
CA THR A 317 -7.87 -17.58 28.44
C THR A 317 -9.09 -17.52 29.35
N ASP A 318 -9.05 -16.63 30.34
CA ASP A 318 -10.15 -16.40 31.28
C ASP A 318 -10.78 -15.00 31.13
N VAL A 319 -11.81 -14.74 31.93
CA VAL A 319 -12.56 -13.47 31.92
C VAL A 319 -11.65 -12.28 32.29
N HIS A 320 -10.73 -12.44 33.23
CA HIS A 320 -9.84 -11.38 33.69
C HIS A 320 -8.80 -10.99 32.63
N ASP A 321 -8.38 -11.92 31.77
CA ASP A 321 -7.56 -11.60 30.61
C ASP A 321 -8.31 -10.70 29.63
N VAL A 322 -9.56 -11.05 29.34
CA VAL A 322 -10.42 -10.30 28.41
C VAL A 322 -10.65 -8.89 28.95
N GLU A 323 -11.00 -8.77 30.23
CA GLU A 323 -11.23 -7.47 30.86
C GLU A 323 -9.97 -6.60 30.88
N ALA A 324 -8.82 -7.16 31.23
CA ALA A 324 -7.55 -6.43 31.22
C ALA A 324 -7.15 -5.99 29.80
N PHE A 325 -7.31 -6.85 28.80
CA PHE A 325 -7.09 -6.46 27.40
C PHE A 325 -8.02 -5.33 26.97
N LEU A 326 -9.29 -5.39 27.35
CA LEU A 326 -10.27 -4.36 27.04
C LEU A 326 -9.94 -3.03 27.74
N ALA A 327 -9.36 -3.07 28.93
CA ALA A 327 -8.91 -1.89 29.67
C ALA A 327 -7.75 -1.15 28.98
N THR A 328 -6.95 -1.82 28.15
CA THR A 328 -5.82 -1.17 27.42
C THR A 328 -6.26 -0.05 26.48
N ILE A 329 -7.47 -0.14 25.90
CA ILE A 329 -8.04 0.91 25.05
C ILE A 329 -9.54 1.07 25.35
N PRO A 330 -9.90 1.87 26.37
CA PRO A 330 -11.27 2.02 26.83
C PRO A 330 -12.22 2.52 25.73
N LYS A 331 -11.77 3.48 24.89
CA LYS A 331 -12.57 4.04 23.79
C LYS A 331 -12.99 3.02 22.73
N ALA A 332 -12.26 1.91 22.59
CA ALA A 332 -12.56 0.85 21.62
C ALA A 332 -13.22 -0.39 22.26
N ARG A 333 -13.56 -0.32 23.55
CA ARG A 333 -13.99 -1.47 24.36
C ARG A 333 -15.17 -2.23 23.76
N GLN A 334 -16.24 -1.53 23.39
CA GLN A 334 -17.44 -2.16 22.84
C GLN A 334 -17.16 -2.88 21.51
N ARG A 335 -16.48 -2.19 20.56
CA ARG A 335 -16.09 -2.78 19.27
C ARG A 335 -15.20 -4.00 19.45
N ARG A 336 -14.21 -3.92 20.35
CA ARG A 336 -13.32 -5.05 20.67
C ARG A 336 -14.11 -6.21 21.25
N LEU A 337 -14.94 -5.97 22.27
CA LEU A 337 -15.76 -7.01 22.90
C LEU A 337 -16.69 -7.70 21.91
N THR A 338 -17.33 -6.97 20.99
CA THR A 338 -18.17 -7.58 19.94
C THR A 338 -17.39 -8.56 19.07
N VAL A 339 -16.15 -8.22 18.69
CA VAL A 339 -15.29 -9.12 17.93
C VAL A 339 -14.82 -10.30 18.79
N LEU A 340 -14.45 -10.07 20.04
CA LEU A 340 -14.03 -11.14 20.95
C LEU A 340 -15.15 -12.15 21.19
N ARG A 341 -16.39 -11.70 21.39
CA ARG A 341 -17.57 -12.58 21.46
C ARG A 341 -17.75 -13.42 20.19
N GLN A 342 -17.53 -12.83 19.02
CA GLN A 342 -17.59 -13.59 17.76
C GLN A 342 -16.49 -14.67 17.70
N TYR A 343 -15.27 -14.33 18.11
CA TYR A 343 -14.15 -15.26 18.14
C TYR A 343 -14.33 -16.38 19.16
N PHE A 344 -14.68 -16.07 20.41
CA PHE A 344 -14.80 -17.08 21.46
C PHE A 344 -16.03 -17.97 21.28
N ARG A 345 -17.13 -17.46 20.72
CA ARG A 345 -18.24 -18.32 20.26
C ARG A 345 -17.80 -19.29 19.17
N PHE A 346 -16.98 -18.84 18.22
CA PHE A 346 -16.36 -19.72 17.22
C PHE A 346 -15.43 -20.74 17.87
N ALA A 347 -14.53 -20.31 18.75
CA ALA A 347 -13.56 -21.16 19.43
C ALA A 347 -14.26 -22.24 20.25
N ARG A 348 -15.33 -21.89 20.97
CA ARG A 348 -16.18 -22.83 21.70
C ARG A 348 -16.85 -23.84 20.78
N SER A 349 -17.44 -23.40 19.67
CA SER A 349 -18.06 -24.31 18.68
C SER A 349 -17.07 -25.30 18.05
N ARG A 350 -15.78 -24.99 18.11
CA ARG A 350 -14.68 -25.83 17.61
C ARG A 350 -13.94 -26.56 18.72
N LYS A 351 -14.44 -26.52 19.96
CA LYS A 351 -13.81 -27.14 21.15
C LYS A 351 -12.37 -26.67 21.41
N ILE A 352 -12.01 -25.46 20.98
CA ILE A 352 -10.72 -24.82 21.26
C ILE A 352 -10.71 -24.25 22.69
N VAL A 353 -11.86 -23.76 23.14
CA VAL A 353 -12.09 -23.34 24.53
C VAL A 353 -13.30 -24.08 25.07
N LEU A 354 -13.28 -24.42 26.37
CA LEU A 354 -14.39 -25.08 27.04
C LEU A 354 -15.49 -24.07 27.39
N ILE A 355 -15.09 -22.95 27.98
CA ILE A 355 -15.95 -21.86 28.45
C ILE A 355 -15.68 -20.63 27.59
N ASP A 356 -16.73 -19.86 27.26
CA ASP A 356 -16.57 -18.57 26.58
C ASP A 356 -16.17 -17.50 27.63
N PRO A 357 -14.92 -16.99 27.63
CA PRO A 357 -14.46 -16.02 28.63
C PRO A 357 -15.05 -14.62 28.42
N THR A 358 -15.86 -14.42 27.38
CA THR A 358 -16.57 -13.15 27.14
C THR A 358 -18.00 -13.15 27.70
N LEU A 359 -18.46 -14.30 28.22
CA LEU A 359 -19.74 -14.42 28.90
C LEU A 359 -19.74 -13.51 30.15
N GLY A 360 -20.80 -12.73 30.35
CA GLY A 360 -20.90 -11.83 31.51
C GLY A 360 -20.10 -10.52 31.42
N VAL A 361 -19.09 -10.43 30.53
CA VAL A 361 -18.33 -9.17 30.34
C VAL A 361 -19.25 -8.09 29.76
N LYS A 362 -19.51 -7.03 30.52
CA LYS A 362 -20.35 -5.89 30.09
C LYS A 362 -19.48 -4.81 29.47
N ALA A 363 -19.94 -4.18 28.39
CA ALA A 363 -19.38 -2.92 27.88
C ALA A 363 -20.42 -1.82 28.13
N LYS A 364 -20.50 -1.30 29.37
CA LYS A 364 -21.24 -0.07 29.63
C LYS A 364 -20.45 1.07 28.99
N GLY A 365 -20.96 1.61 27.88
CA GLY A 365 -20.57 2.91 27.37
C GLY A 365 -21.68 3.92 27.68
N PRO A 366 -21.38 5.23 27.71
CA PRO A 366 -22.43 6.23 27.77
C PRO A 366 -23.40 6.02 26.59
N SER A 367 -24.70 6.05 26.86
CA SER A 367 -25.73 6.13 25.83
C SER A 367 -25.71 7.54 25.23
N GLY A 368 -25.75 7.64 23.90
CA GLY A 368 -25.77 8.92 23.21
C GLY A 368 -24.41 9.42 22.73
N PHE A 369 -24.44 10.56 22.04
CA PHE A 369 -23.30 11.19 21.42
C PHE A 369 -22.42 11.87 22.48
N SER A 370 -21.20 11.38 22.62
CA SER A 370 -20.16 11.91 23.51
C SER A 370 -19.02 12.60 22.76
N GLY A 371 -19.24 12.93 21.47
CA GLY A 371 -18.26 13.62 20.65
C GLY A 371 -18.30 15.14 20.88
N THR A 372 -17.21 15.81 20.50
CA THR A 372 -17.16 17.27 20.50
C THR A 372 -17.90 17.81 19.27
N THR A 373 -18.66 18.89 19.45
CA THR A 373 -19.22 19.70 18.36
C THR A 373 -18.41 20.98 18.17
N VAL A 374 -18.49 21.59 16.99
CA VAL A 374 -17.81 22.85 16.69
C VAL A 374 -18.66 24.02 17.19
N ALA A 375 -18.05 24.95 17.95
CA ALA A 375 -18.74 26.15 18.41
C ALA A 375 -19.16 27.06 17.23
N VAL A 376 -20.26 27.80 17.38
CA VAL A 376 -20.85 28.61 16.29
C VAL A 376 -19.85 29.60 15.70
N ASP A 377 -19.02 30.26 16.52
CA ASP A 377 -18.02 31.21 16.01
C ASP A 377 -16.94 30.53 15.17
N GLN A 378 -16.50 29.35 15.59
CA GLN A 378 -15.57 28.54 14.80
C GLN A 378 -16.24 28.04 13.51
N GLN A 379 -17.52 27.67 13.53
CA GLN A 379 -18.26 27.35 12.31
C GLN A 379 -18.29 28.54 11.34
N ARG A 380 -18.55 29.76 11.83
CA ARG A 380 -18.53 30.99 11.01
C ARG A 380 -17.15 31.28 10.43
N GLN A 381 -16.07 31.05 11.18
CA GLN A 381 -14.71 31.19 10.69
C GLN A 381 -14.39 30.19 9.58
N LEU A 382 -14.73 28.91 9.79
CA LEU A 382 -14.55 27.85 8.79
C LEU A 382 -15.38 28.09 7.53
N PHE A 383 -16.64 28.52 7.70
CA PHE A 383 -17.49 28.90 6.58
C PHE A 383 -16.85 30.02 5.75
N ARG A 384 -16.37 31.11 6.39
CA ARG A 384 -15.66 32.19 5.68
C ARG A 384 -14.41 31.69 4.95
N ARG A 385 -13.57 30.89 5.62
CA ARG A 385 -12.38 30.27 5.02
C ARG A 385 -12.71 29.51 3.73
N TRP A 386 -13.77 28.70 3.74
CA TRP A 386 -14.13 27.88 2.57
C TRP A 386 -14.93 28.60 1.51
N THR A 387 -15.44 29.81 1.77
CA THR A 387 -16.31 30.52 0.83
C THR A 387 -15.59 31.68 0.18
N THR A 388 -14.95 32.53 0.99
CA THR A 388 -14.25 33.72 0.53
C THR A 388 -12.73 33.59 0.54
N GLY A 389 -12.17 32.65 1.31
CA GLY A 389 -10.72 32.46 1.42
C GLY A 389 -10.11 31.89 0.13
N THR A 390 -8.98 32.45 -0.29
CA THR A 390 -8.18 31.98 -1.44
C THR A 390 -7.21 30.86 -1.08
N ASP A 391 -6.88 30.72 0.20
CA ASP A 391 -5.81 29.84 0.68
C ASP A 391 -6.28 28.40 0.91
N ALA A 392 -7.60 28.18 0.97
CA ALA A 392 -8.18 26.87 1.16
C ALA A 392 -8.13 26.08 -0.15
N HIS A 393 -7.56 24.87 -0.10
CA HIS A 393 -7.55 23.99 -1.25
C HIS A 393 -9.00 23.66 -1.69
N PRO A 394 -9.34 23.59 -2.99
CA PRO A 394 -10.72 23.33 -3.44
C PRO A 394 -11.35 22.07 -2.84
N HIS A 395 -10.58 20.98 -2.72
CA HIS A 395 -11.02 19.76 -2.02
C HIS A 395 -11.27 19.95 -0.51
N GLU A 396 -10.50 20.79 0.17
CA GLU A 396 -10.70 21.13 1.59
C GLU A 396 -12.05 21.85 1.74
N ALA A 397 -12.26 22.91 0.94
CA ALA A 397 -13.49 23.69 0.95
C ALA A 397 -14.73 22.82 0.65
N LEU A 398 -14.65 21.95 -0.36
CA LEU A 398 -15.75 21.04 -0.71
C LEU A 398 -16.09 20.08 0.43
N LEU A 399 -15.09 19.40 1.00
CA LEU A 399 -15.32 18.45 2.08
C LEU A 399 -15.85 19.15 3.33
N GLY A 400 -15.24 20.27 3.71
CA GLY A 400 -15.62 21.03 4.90
C GLY A 400 -17.06 21.53 4.82
N LEU A 401 -17.41 22.19 3.71
CA LEU A 401 -18.72 22.81 3.54
C LEU A 401 -19.84 21.76 3.43
N LEU A 402 -19.63 20.68 2.66
CA LEU A 402 -20.61 19.59 2.58
C LEU A 402 -20.77 18.85 3.91
N ALA A 403 -19.70 18.68 4.69
CA ALA A 403 -19.79 18.08 6.02
C ALA A 403 -20.55 18.98 7.00
N LEU A 404 -20.30 20.29 6.97
CA LEU A 404 -20.89 21.26 7.90
C LEU A 404 -22.36 21.60 7.58
N LEU A 405 -22.73 21.75 6.31
CA LEU A 405 -24.09 22.18 5.93
C LEU A 405 -25.00 21.01 5.56
N HIS A 406 -24.46 20.01 4.86
CA HIS A 406 -25.23 18.90 4.28
C HIS A 406 -25.07 17.59 5.05
N ALA A 407 -24.42 17.66 6.22
CA ALA A 407 -24.02 16.51 7.04
C ALA A 407 -23.30 15.43 6.23
N ALA A 408 -22.59 15.77 5.14
CA ALA A 408 -21.97 14.77 4.26
C ALA A 408 -20.81 14.07 4.96
N SER A 409 -20.72 12.75 4.78
CA SER A 409 -19.59 11.95 5.26
C SER A 409 -18.42 12.07 4.31
N SER A 410 -17.21 11.86 4.82
CA SER A 410 -16.01 11.73 3.99
C SER A 410 -16.17 10.66 2.90
N SER A 411 -16.96 9.60 3.13
CA SER A 411 -17.19 8.57 2.11
C SER A 411 -18.12 9.04 1.00
N GLU A 412 -19.18 9.80 1.31
CA GLU A 412 -20.08 10.38 0.31
C GLU A 412 -19.31 11.35 -0.59
N VAL A 413 -18.61 12.34 0.00
CA VAL A 413 -17.87 13.35 -0.77
C VAL A 413 -16.74 12.71 -1.60
N ARG A 414 -16.02 11.74 -1.03
CA ARG A 414 -14.95 11.00 -1.72
C ARG A 414 -15.44 10.22 -2.94
N LEU A 415 -16.67 9.72 -2.89
CA LEU A 415 -17.24 8.87 -3.93
C LEU A 415 -18.14 9.64 -4.91
N LEU A 416 -18.32 10.94 -4.71
CA LEU A 416 -19.09 11.80 -5.60
C LEU A 416 -18.49 11.82 -7.01
N ARG A 417 -19.32 11.49 -8.01
CA ARG A 417 -18.96 11.46 -9.43
C ARG A 417 -19.56 12.65 -10.19
N LEU A 418 -19.07 12.85 -11.41
CA LEU A 418 -19.65 13.83 -12.33
C LEU A 418 -21.11 13.50 -12.69
N ASP A 419 -21.41 12.22 -12.89
CA ASP A 419 -22.78 11.74 -13.20
C ASP A 419 -23.75 11.88 -12.01
N ASP A 420 -23.25 12.17 -10.81
CA ASP A 420 -24.08 12.42 -9.63
C ASP A 420 -24.54 13.88 -9.54
N LEU A 421 -24.09 14.74 -10.46
CA LEU A 421 -24.37 16.18 -10.46
C LEU A 421 -25.47 16.53 -11.46
N ASP A 422 -26.44 17.32 -11.03
CA ASP A 422 -27.44 17.94 -11.90
C ASP A 422 -27.25 19.46 -11.86
N PRO A 423 -26.55 20.05 -12.84
CA PRO A 423 -26.31 21.49 -12.89
C PRO A 423 -27.56 22.33 -13.10
N THR A 424 -28.58 21.78 -13.77
CA THR A 424 -29.82 22.48 -14.08
C THR A 424 -30.61 22.71 -12.80
N ASN A 425 -30.79 21.66 -12.00
CA ASN A 425 -31.52 21.73 -10.74
C ASN A 425 -30.64 22.06 -9.54
N ARG A 426 -29.31 22.21 -9.72
CA ARG A 426 -28.31 22.38 -8.67
C ARG A 426 -28.44 21.33 -7.56
N THR A 427 -28.61 20.07 -7.95
CA THR A 427 -28.71 18.95 -7.01
C THR A 427 -27.54 17.99 -7.17
N ILE A 428 -27.22 17.26 -6.09
CA ILE A 428 -26.19 16.22 -6.10
C ILE A 428 -26.69 14.92 -5.48
N ARG A 429 -26.31 13.77 -6.03
CA ARG A 429 -26.60 12.46 -5.46
C ARG A 429 -25.51 12.06 -4.47
N LEU A 430 -25.77 12.24 -3.18
CA LEU A 430 -24.81 11.87 -2.12
C LEU A 430 -25.02 10.43 -1.65
N GLY A 431 -24.14 9.55 -2.08
CA GLY A 431 -24.06 8.16 -1.58
C GLY A 431 -25.36 7.38 -1.78
N LYS A 432 -25.98 6.96 -0.67
CA LYS A 432 -27.21 6.15 -0.68
C LYS A 432 -28.43 6.92 -0.17
N ARG A 433 -28.36 8.25 -0.16
CA ARG A 433 -29.53 9.06 0.20
C ARG A 433 -30.68 8.77 -0.77
N PRO A 434 -31.94 8.75 -0.29
CA PRO A 434 -33.07 8.35 -1.13
C PRO A 434 -33.37 9.36 -2.25
N HIS A 435 -33.06 10.64 -2.03
CA HIS A 435 -33.33 11.71 -2.99
C HIS A 435 -32.06 12.52 -3.30
N PRO A 436 -31.96 13.15 -4.48
CA PRO A 436 -30.94 14.15 -4.77
C PRO A 436 -30.98 15.29 -3.73
N VAL A 437 -29.81 15.76 -3.31
CA VAL A 437 -29.68 16.79 -2.28
C VAL A 437 -29.57 18.15 -2.98
N PRO A 438 -30.50 19.09 -2.75
CA PRO A 438 -30.40 20.43 -3.29
C PRO A 438 -29.25 21.19 -2.64
N MET A 439 -28.43 21.85 -3.45
CA MET A 439 -27.30 22.64 -2.97
C MET A 439 -27.69 24.11 -2.88
N ASP A 440 -27.40 24.73 -1.75
CA ASP A 440 -27.45 26.18 -1.65
C ASP A 440 -26.40 26.82 -2.58
N PRO A 441 -26.58 28.11 -2.98
CA PRO A 441 -25.70 28.77 -3.93
C PRO A 441 -24.22 28.74 -3.54
N VAL A 442 -23.93 28.78 -2.23
CA VAL A 442 -22.57 28.80 -1.71
C VAL A 442 -21.94 27.42 -1.83
N SER A 443 -22.65 26.36 -1.42
CA SER A 443 -22.20 24.98 -1.62
C SER A 443 -21.98 24.64 -3.09
N TRP A 444 -22.88 25.11 -3.97
CA TRP A 444 -22.74 24.93 -5.40
C TRP A 444 -21.50 25.64 -5.97
N SER A 445 -21.26 26.89 -5.56
CA SER A 445 -20.06 27.64 -5.97
C SER A 445 -18.76 26.92 -5.54
N VAL A 446 -18.70 26.38 -4.32
CA VAL A 446 -17.54 25.61 -3.86
C VAL A 446 -17.34 24.33 -4.69
N LEU A 447 -18.42 23.63 -5.03
CA LEU A 447 -18.37 22.49 -5.95
C LEU A 447 -17.84 22.90 -7.33
N GLN A 448 -18.31 24.01 -7.89
CA GLN A 448 -17.82 24.53 -9.17
C GLN A 448 -16.32 24.85 -9.13
N ARG A 449 -15.81 25.47 -8.05
CA ARG A 449 -14.36 25.68 -7.89
C ARG A 449 -13.57 24.36 -7.84
N CYS A 450 -14.13 23.33 -7.20
CA CYS A 450 -13.53 22.00 -7.22
C CYS A 450 -13.51 21.38 -8.63
N LEU A 451 -14.57 21.58 -9.43
CA LEU A 451 -14.64 21.11 -10.81
C LEU A 451 -13.67 21.88 -11.74
N ALA A 452 -13.53 23.20 -11.55
CA ALA A 452 -12.54 24.01 -12.27
C ALA A 452 -11.11 23.50 -11.98
N HIS A 453 -10.77 23.32 -10.70
CA HIS A 453 -9.49 22.73 -10.31
C HIS A 453 -9.28 21.33 -10.89
N ARG A 454 -10.34 20.52 -11.02
CA ARG A 454 -10.28 19.21 -11.65
C ARG A 454 -10.01 19.31 -13.15
N ALA A 455 -10.59 20.29 -13.85
CA ALA A 455 -10.46 20.47 -15.30
C ALA A 455 -8.99 20.69 -15.71
N ASP A 456 -8.21 21.41 -14.90
CA ASP A 456 -6.78 21.66 -15.12
C ASP A 456 -5.93 20.37 -15.23
N TRP A 457 -6.43 19.24 -14.74
CA TRP A 457 -5.71 17.97 -14.76
C TRP A 457 -5.86 17.15 -16.04
N GLY A 458 -6.83 17.48 -16.91
CA GLY A 458 -7.11 16.71 -18.15
C GLY A 458 -7.30 15.22 -17.88
N THR A 459 -8.29 14.86 -17.06
CA THR A 459 -8.48 13.50 -16.52
C THR A 459 -9.84 12.91 -16.84
N ASP A 460 -9.88 11.61 -17.20
CA ASP A 460 -11.13 10.84 -17.33
C ASP A 460 -11.58 10.18 -16.02
N ASN A 461 -10.91 10.49 -14.91
CA ASN A 461 -11.32 9.96 -13.61
C ASN A 461 -12.73 10.48 -13.28
N PRO A 462 -13.75 9.63 -13.11
CA PRO A 462 -15.15 10.09 -13.01
C PRO A 462 -15.48 10.78 -11.69
N TYR A 463 -14.58 10.77 -10.71
CA TYR A 463 -14.80 11.38 -9.41
C TYR A 463 -14.54 12.89 -9.42
N VAL A 464 -15.26 13.62 -8.58
CA VAL A 464 -15.09 15.07 -8.39
C VAL A 464 -13.72 15.37 -7.78
N ILE A 465 -13.32 14.62 -6.75
CA ILE A 465 -12.01 14.78 -6.11
C ILE A 465 -10.97 13.91 -6.84
N VAL A 466 -10.06 14.57 -7.56
CA VAL A 466 -8.94 13.93 -8.26
C VAL A 466 -7.62 14.41 -7.71
N THR A 467 -6.72 13.48 -7.43
CA THR A 467 -5.37 13.78 -6.94
C THR A 467 -4.34 13.49 -8.02
N ARG A 468 -3.12 14.01 -7.86
CA ARG A 468 -1.98 13.66 -8.72
C ARG A 468 -1.76 12.14 -8.86
N ILE A 469 -2.13 11.36 -7.84
CA ILE A 469 -2.01 9.89 -7.84
C ILE A 469 -3.17 9.23 -8.60
N THR A 470 -4.38 9.77 -8.50
CA THR A 470 -5.58 9.17 -9.08
C THR A 470 -5.92 9.67 -10.48
N LYS A 471 -5.31 10.77 -10.94
CA LYS A 471 -5.61 11.41 -12.24
C LYS A 471 -5.48 10.48 -13.45
N THR A 472 -4.56 9.52 -13.41
CA THR A 472 -4.32 8.61 -14.55
C THR A 472 -5.14 7.33 -14.48
N GLY A 473 -6.06 7.21 -13.52
CA GLY A 473 -6.87 6.02 -13.33
C GLY A 473 -8.31 6.38 -13.00
N ARG A 474 -9.13 5.36 -12.76
CA ARG A 474 -10.57 5.52 -12.46
C ARG A 474 -10.93 5.23 -11.00
N ALA A 475 -9.93 5.20 -10.12
CA ALA A 475 -10.15 4.99 -8.70
C ALA A 475 -10.42 6.33 -7.99
N PRO A 476 -11.31 6.35 -6.98
CA PRO A 476 -11.50 7.53 -6.14
C PRO A 476 -10.23 7.83 -5.34
N ALA A 477 -10.13 9.07 -4.82
CA ALA A 477 -9.09 9.45 -3.86
C ALA A 477 -8.98 8.43 -2.71
N SER A 478 -7.81 8.31 -2.09
CA SER A 478 -7.63 7.37 -0.97
C SER A 478 -8.43 7.84 0.25
N THR A 479 -8.88 6.91 1.09
CA THR A 479 -9.54 7.28 2.36
C THR A 479 -8.63 8.13 3.23
N ALA A 480 -7.33 7.81 3.27
CA ALA A 480 -6.34 8.57 4.01
C ALA A 480 -6.24 10.02 3.53
N TYR A 481 -6.22 10.24 2.20
CA TYR A 481 -6.20 11.60 1.65
C TYR A 481 -7.37 12.43 2.17
N VAL A 482 -8.59 11.90 2.11
CA VAL A 482 -9.80 12.62 2.54
C VAL A 482 -9.84 12.81 4.06
N SER A 483 -9.32 11.87 4.84
CA SER A 483 -9.21 12.02 6.29
C SER A 483 -8.29 13.18 6.72
N HIS A 484 -7.29 13.50 5.90
CA HIS A 484 -6.29 14.54 6.16
C HIS A 484 -6.57 15.87 5.45
N LEU A 485 -7.65 15.95 4.65
CA LEU A 485 -7.98 17.16 3.88
C LEU A 485 -8.23 18.38 4.76
N LEU A 486 -8.76 18.17 5.98
CA LEU A 486 -9.11 19.25 6.91
C LEU A 486 -8.06 19.46 8.02
N ASP A 487 -6.90 18.81 7.92
CA ASP A 487 -5.79 19.03 8.86
C ASP A 487 -5.37 20.52 8.91
N PRO A 488 -5.28 21.27 7.79
CA PRO A 488 -4.92 22.70 7.83
C PRO A 488 -5.88 23.59 8.64
N CYS A 489 -7.15 23.19 8.79
CA CYS A 489 -8.14 23.93 9.57
C CYS A 489 -8.39 23.29 10.96
N GLY A 490 -7.58 22.31 11.37
CA GLY A 490 -7.59 21.70 12.70
C GLY A 490 -8.88 20.98 13.09
N THR A 491 -9.81 20.76 12.15
CA THR A 491 -11.16 20.24 12.46
C THR A 491 -11.43 18.97 11.66
N PRO A 492 -11.53 17.79 12.31
CA PRO A 492 -11.79 16.54 11.60
C PRO A 492 -13.15 16.54 10.87
N PRO A 493 -13.28 15.90 9.69
CA PRO A 493 -14.54 15.84 8.95
C PRO A 493 -15.70 15.25 9.76
N ARG A 494 -15.40 14.29 10.63
CA ARG A 494 -16.39 13.67 11.51
C ARG A 494 -16.99 14.67 12.49
N THR A 495 -16.19 15.59 13.03
CA THR A 495 -16.63 16.61 13.99
C THR A 495 -17.62 17.56 13.31
N LEU A 496 -17.36 17.99 12.07
CA LEU A 496 -18.28 18.83 11.29
C LEU A 496 -19.60 18.11 11.02
N ARG A 497 -19.54 16.87 10.50
CA ARG A 497 -20.74 16.08 10.25
C ARG A 497 -21.55 15.87 11.54
N SER A 498 -20.89 15.51 12.64
CA SER A 498 -21.55 15.31 13.93
C SER A 498 -22.16 16.61 14.48
N THR A 499 -21.52 17.76 14.24
CA THR A 499 -22.07 19.08 14.59
C THR A 499 -23.38 19.34 13.84
N ARG A 500 -23.40 19.09 12.52
CA ARG A 500 -24.62 19.27 11.72
C ARG A 500 -25.71 18.26 12.06
N LEU A 501 -25.34 17.01 12.35
CA LEU A 501 -26.30 16.00 12.79
C LEU A 501 -26.92 16.37 14.14
N ALA A 502 -26.12 16.80 15.11
CA ALA A 502 -26.62 17.28 16.39
C ALA A 502 -27.57 18.46 16.20
N ASP A 503 -27.21 19.44 15.37
CA ASP A 503 -28.07 20.59 15.06
C ASP A 503 -29.41 20.18 14.41
N LEU A 504 -29.37 19.35 13.37
CA LEU A 504 -30.56 18.87 12.66
C LEU A 504 -31.49 18.05 13.57
N VAL A 505 -30.94 17.16 14.38
CA VAL A 505 -31.73 16.28 15.25
C VAL A 505 -32.35 17.02 16.43
N ASN A 506 -31.76 18.15 16.85
CA ASN A 506 -32.33 19.00 17.89
C ASN A 506 -33.30 20.06 17.33
N THR A 507 -33.44 20.19 16.01
CA THR A 507 -34.33 21.16 15.35
C THR A 507 -35.44 20.51 14.53
N LEU A 508 -35.26 19.27 14.10
CA LEU A 508 -36.19 18.50 13.27
C LEU A 508 -36.43 17.11 13.88
N ASP A 509 -37.49 16.45 13.44
CA ASP A 509 -37.78 15.08 13.83
C ASP A 509 -36.61 14.13 13.44
N PRO A 510 -36.06 13.33 14.37
CA PRO A 510 -34.93 12.44 14.09
C PRO A 510 -35.20 11.41 12.99
N LYS A 511 -36.44 10.94 12.82
CA LYS A 511 -36.80 10.01 11.74
C LYS A 511 -36.79 10.72 10.39
N LEU A 512 -37.26 11.98 10.33
CA LEU A 512 -37.13 12.82 9.14
C LEU A 512 -35.66 13.02 8.77
N VAL A 513 -34.80 13.35 9.74
CA VAL A 513 -33.36 13.50 9.52
C VAL A 513 -32.74 12.19 9.02
N ALA A 514 -33.10 11.06 9.62
CA ALA A 514 -32.64 9.75 9.20
C ALA A 514 -33.06 9.43 7.75
N ALA A 515 -34.32 9.65 7.41
CA ALA A 515 -34.85 9.45 6.06
C ALA A 515 -34.12 10.33 5.04
N ALA A 516 -34.02 11.64 5.30
CA ALA A 516 -33.38 12.59 4.38
C ALA A 516 -31.89 12.29 4.15
N LEU A 517 -31.17 11.82 5.18
CA LEU A 517 -29.75 11.49 5.12
C LEU A 517 -29.46 10.04 4.73
N GLY A 518 -30.49 9.22 4.50
CA GLY A 518 -30.34 7.78 4.22
C GLY A 518 -29.64 7.03 5.36
N MET A 519 -29.90 7.44 6.60
CA MET A 519 -29.33 6.84 7.81
C MET A 519 -30.34 5.90 8.47
N ASP A 520 -29.80 4.96 9.25
CA ASP A 520 -30.61 4.17 10.16
C ASP A 520 -31.15 5.07 11.29
N PRO A 521 -32.45 4.99 11.63
CA PRO A 521 -33.04 5.83 12.67
C PRO A 521 -32.30 5.74 14.02
N GLU A 522 -31.94 4.54 14.49
CA GLU A 522 -31.21 4.38 15.75
C GLU A 522 -29.84 5.07 15.70
N GLY A 523 -29.20 5.05 14.53
CA GLY A 523 -27.94 5.74 14.28
C GLY A 523 -28.00 7.27 14.35
N VAL A 524 -29.18 7.86 14.20
CA VAL A 524 -29.43 9.31 14.34
C VAL A 524 -29.86 9.66 15.76
N MET A 525 -30.62 8.79 16.41
CA MET A 525 -31.08 8.97 17.80
C MET A 525 -29.94 9.20 18.79
N ILE A 526 -28.73 8.71 18.51
CA ILE A 526 -27.57 8.98 19.37
C ILE A 526 -27.26 10.48 19.49
N TYR A 527 -27.67 11.31 18.53
CA TYR A 527 -27.42 12.76 18.52
C TYR A 527 -28.54 13.57 19.22
N LEU A 528 -29.62 12.91 19.66
CA LEU A 528 -30.60 13.55 20.53
C LEU A 528 -29.92 13.91 21.85
N ALA A 529 -30.08 15.15 22.26
CA ALA A 529 -29.50 15.65 23.49
C ALA A 529 -30.29 15.14 24.70
N ASP A 530 -29.92 13.97 25.24
CA ASP A 530 -30.18 13.62 26.66
C ASP A 530 -29.01 14.05 27.58
N HIS A 531 -28.05 14.81 27.05
CA HIS A 531 -27.03 15.49 27.83
C HIS A 531 -27.13 16.99 27.58
N VAL A 532 -28.03 17.61 28.32
CA VAL A 532 -28.05 19.05 28.54
C VAL A 532 -26.66 19.47 28.99
N ASP A 533 -25.97 20.25 28.17
CA ASP A 533 -24.75 20.93 28.57
C ASP A 533 -25.10 21.79 29.80
N VAL A 534 -24.56 21.44 30.97
CA VAL A 534 -24.85 22.12 32.24
C VAL A 534 -24.56 23.62 32.12
N GLY A 535 -23.62 24.02 31.24
CA GLY A 535 -23.31 25.41 30.93
C GLY A 535 -24.44 26.15 30.18
N ARG A 536 -25.27 25.46 29.39
CA ARG A 536 -26.42 26.08 28.70
C ARG A 536 -27.62 26.34 29.63
N LEU A 537 -27.73 25.61 30.74
CA LEU A 537 -28.76 25.89 31.76
C LEU A 537 -28.40 27.09 32.63
N ALA A 538 -27.11 27.33 32.90
CA ALA A 538 -26.65 28.49 33.66
C ALA A 538 -27.01 29.82 32.97
N GLN A 539 -26.79 29.92 31.65
CA GLN A 539 -27.10 31.12 30.86
C GLN A 539 -28.60 31.44 30.73
N ARG A 540 -29.50 30.49 31.00
CA ARG A 540 -30.95 30.76 31.03
C ARG A 540 -31.44 31.21 32.41
N ARG A 541 -30.73 30.90 33.49
CA ARG A 541 -31.07 31.40 34.84
C ARG A 541 -30.57 32.83 35.07
N GLU A 542 -29.46 33.22 34.45
CA GLU A 542 -28.94 34.59 34.54
C GLU A 542 -29.71 35.62 33.69
N ASN A 543 -30.50 35.15 32.70
CA ASN A 543 -31.30 36.02 31.82
C ASN A 543 -32.81 36.03 32.16
N ALA A 544 -33.21 35.49 33.31
CA ALA A 544 -34.57 35.67 33.80
C ALA A 544 -34.67 37.08 34.45
N PRO A 545 -35.54 37.98 33.98
CA PRO A 545 -35.75 39.25 34.66
C PRO A 545 -36.32 38.96 36.04
N GLY A 546 -35.65 39.47 37.08
CA GLY A 546 -36.10 39.35 38.45
C GLY A 546 -37.49 39.96 38.60
N SER A 547 -38.49 39.10 38.78
CA SER A 547 -39.75 39.48 39.40
C SER A 547 -39.48 39.71 40.87
N GLY A 548 -39.42 40.99 41.24
CA GLY A 548 -39.18 41.45 42.59
C GLY A 548 -40.24 41.00 43.59
N THR A 549 -39.78 41.03 44.83
CA THR A 549 -40.53 41.06 46.09
C THR A 549 -41.90 41.73 46.03
N ALA A 550 -42.92 41.01 46.48
CA ALA A 550 -43.91 41.44 47.46
C ALA A 550 -44.36 40.20 48.26
#